data_AF-A0A7Y5FS26-F1
#
_entry.id   AF-A0A7Y5FS26-F1
#
_cell.length_a   1.000
_cell.length_b   1.000
_cell.length_c   1.000
_cell.angle_alpha   90.00
_cell.angle_beta   90.00
_cell.angle_gamma   90.00
#
_symmetry.space_group_name_H-M   'P 1'
#
loop_
_entity.id
_entity.type
_entity.pdbx_description
1 polymer ?
#
loop_
_entity_poly.entity_id
_entity_poly.type
_entity_poly.pdbx_seq_one_letter_code
_entity_poly.pdbx_strand_id
1 'polypeptide(L)'
;MKRRFPTSVYNPISMGGAIIAAISFGLILFLMVLEATSKVHKPYMGIIAFVILPSFLIGGLLLIAFGMWREHKRRLRGEKERKKFPTIDLNDPRHLAAVSVFTVGTVLLLVFSAFGSFKAYEYTDSDEFCGTVCHTVMEPEYTAYQHSPHSKVGCVKCHIGEGADWFVRAKISGSYQLYSVMFNKYSRPIPTPIANLRPAQETCEQ
;
A
#
# COMPACT_ATOMS: atom_id res chain seq x y z
N MET A 1 22.79 31.28 -0.27
CA MET A 1 22.91 29.81 -0.18
C MET A 1 23.22 29.24 -1.57
N LYS A 2 24.36 28.54 -1.75
CA LYS A 2 24.67 27.83 -3.00
C LYS A 2 23.63 26.70 -3.18
N ARG A 3 22.92 26.68 -4.32
CA ARG A 3 21.96 25.62 -4.66
C ARG A 3 22.75 24.35 -4.99
N ARG A 4 22.52 23.25 -4.27
CA ARG A 4 23.18 21.95 -4.50
C ARG A 4 22.51 21.11 -5.59
N PHE A 5 21.26 21.43 -5.95
CA PHE A 5 20.46 20.71 -6.95
C PHE A 5 20.03 21.62 -8.10
N PRO A 6 19.60 21.05 -9.25
CA PRO A 6 19.04 21.82 -10.35
C PRO A 6 17.88 22.71 -9.90
N THR A 7 17.76 23.89 -10.50
CA THR A 7 16.74 24.88 -10.13
C THR A 7 15.30 24.38 -10.32
N SER A 8 15.09 23.34 -11.13
CA SER A 8 13.81 22.66 -11.34
C SER A 8 13.28 21.93 -10.10
N VAL A 9 14.15 21.54 -9.15
CA VAL A 9 13.77 20.84 -7.92
C VAL A 9 13.14 21.81 -6.90
N TYR A 10 13.47 23.10 -6.97
CA TYR A 10 13.03 24.12 -6.02
C TYR A 10 11.64 24.67 -6.39
N ASN A 11 10.62 23.82 -6.31
CA ASN A 11 9.22 24.19 -6.47
C ASN A 11 8.37 23.60 -5.32
N PRO A 12 7.25 24.23 -4.93
CA PRO A 12 6.47 23.81 -3.76
C PRO A 12 5.89 22.39 -3.89
N ILE A 13 5.60 21.93 -5.12
CA ILE A 13 5.08 20.59 -5.38
C ILE A 13 6.16 19.54 -5.13
N SER A 14 7.36 19.74 -5.68
CA SER A 14 8.49 18.84 -5.42
C SER A 14 8.96 18.88 -3.97
N MET A 15 8.85 20.02 -3.29
CA MET A 15 9.22 20.10 -1.87
C MET A 15 8.20 19.40 -0.98
N GLY A 16 6.89 19.55 -1.25
CA GLY A 16 5.85 18.77 -0.57
C GLY A 16 6.01 17.27 -0.80
N GLY A 17 6.27 16.86 -2.05
CA GLY A 17 6.57 15.47 -2.39
C GLY A 17 7.82 14.94 -1.66
N ALA A 18 8.87 15.74 -1.54
CA ALA A 18 10.09 15.37 -0.81
C ALA A 18 9.87 15.20 0.69
N ILE A 19 9.05 16.05 1.32
CA ILE A 19 8.70 15.92 2.74
C ILE A 19 7.91 14.63 2.98
N ILE A 20 6.89 14.37 2.16
CA ILE A 20 6.09 13.13 2.25
C ILE A 20 6.99 11.92 2.06
N ALA A 21 7.82 11.89 1.01
CA ALA A 21 8.72 10.79 0.74
C ALA A 21 9.74 10.57 1.87
N ALA A 22 10.33 11.63 2.43
CA ALA A 22 11.30 11.52 3.51
C ALA A 22 10.67 11.00 4.81
N ILE A 23 9.48 11.50 5.17
CA ILE A 23 8.75 11.04 6.36
C ILE A 23 8.33 9.59 6.19
N SER A 24 7.72 9.23 5.06
CA SER A 24 7.32 7.85 4.76
C SER A 24 8.52 6.90 4.78
N PHE A 25 9.64 7.27 4.16
CA PHE A 25 10.86 6.45 4.17
C PHE A 25 11.43 6.26 5.58
N GLY A 26 11.50 7.33 6.38
CA GLY A 26 11.95 7.25 7.77
C GLY A 26 11.06 6.36 8.64
N LEU A 27 9.74 6.47 8.48
CA LEU A 27 8.78 5.61 9.17
C LEU A 27 8.89 4.14 8.74
N ILE A 28 9.10 3.87 7.44
CA ILE A 28 9.32 2.50 6.94
C ILE A 28 10.56 1.89 7.59
N LEU A 29 11.69 2.60 7.57
CA LEU A 29 12.94 2.11 8.19
C LEU A 29 12.76 1.86 9.69
N PHE A 30 12.08 2.77 10.39
CA PHE A 30 11.81 2.63 11.81
C PHE A 30 10.94 1.39 12.12
N LEU A 31 9.84 1.20 11.38
CA LEU A 31 8.97 0.04 11.56
C LEU A 31 9.67 -1.26 11.20
N MET A 32 10.52 -1.27 10.18
CA MET A 32 11.32 -2.44 9.81
C MET A 32 12.30 -2.84 10.92
N VAL A 33 12.91 -1.87 11.59
CA VAL A 33 13.77 -2.12 12.77
C VAL A 33 12.95 -2.62 13.97
N LEU A 34 11.77 -2.06 14.22
CA LEU A 34 10.88 -2.55 15.27
C LEU A 34 10.39 -3.97 15.01
N GLU A 35 10.06 -4.31 13.77
CA GLU A 35 9.65 -5.66 13.39
C GLU A 35 10.80 -6.66 13.57
N ALA A 36 12.01 -6.29 13.17
CA ALA A 36 13.20 -7.13 13.35
C ALA A 36 13.59 -7.36 14.82
N THR A 37 13.19 -6.47 15.74
CA THR A 37 13.52 -6.55 17.17
C THR A 37 12.37 -7.08 18.04
N SER A 38 11.15 -7.13 17.51
CA SER A 38 9.97 -7.60 18.23
C SER A 38 9.81 -9.12 18.14
N LYS A 39 9.64 -9.78 19.29
CA LYS A 39 9.30 -11.22 19.36
C LYS A 39 7.81 -11.52 19.12
N VAL A 40 6.97 -10.48 19.06
CA VAL A 40 5.52 -10.61 18.86
C VAL A 40 5.17 -10.14 17.46
N HIS A 41 4.63 -11.05 16.65
CA HIS A 41 4.12 -10.73 15.32
C HIS A 41 2.75 -10.07 15.43
N LYS A 42 2.66 -8.85 14.91
CA LYS A 42 1.46 -8.03 14.91
C LYS A 42 0.97 -7.90 13.47
N PRO A 43 -0.18 -8.50 13.10
CA PRO A 43 -0.65 -8.56 11.71
C PRO A 43 -0.74 -7.19 11.02
N TYR A 44 -1.02 -6.14 11.80
CA TYR A 44 -1.16 -4.76 11.32
C TYR A 44 0.16 -4.08 10.93
N MET A 45 1.30 -4.52 11.48
CA MET A 45 2.60 -3.90 11.19
C MET A 45 2.97 -4.10 9.73
N GLY A 46 2.67 -5.28 9.16
CA GLY A 46 2.94 -5.59 7.77
C GLY A 46 2.14 -4.71 6.79
N ILE A 47 0.85 -4.51 7.06
CA ILE A 47 0.00 -3.66 6.20
C ILE A 47 0.52 -2.22 6.19
N ILE A 48 0.87 -1.68 7.37
CA ILE A 48 1.36 -0.31 7.50
C ILE A 48 2.73 -0.17 6.81
N ALA A 49 3.65 -1.09 7.07
CA ALA A 49 5.03 -1.03 6.58
C ALA A 49 5.16 -1.33 5.08
N PHE A 50 4.36 -2.24 4.53
CA PHE A 50 4.55 -2.75 3.16
C PHE A 50 3.49 -2.26 2.16
N VAL A 51 2.34 -1.74 2.61
CA VAL A 51 1.29 -1.25 1.71
C VAL A 51 1.06 0.25 1.88
N ILE A 52 0.73 0.68 3.10
CA ILE A 52 0.31 2.06 3.35
C ILE A 52 1.49 3.02 3.17
N LEU A 53 2.57 2.84 3.94
CA LEU A 53 3.71 3.76 3.88
C LEU A 53 4.41 3.77 2.50
N PRO A 54 4.58 2.62 1.81
CA PRO A 54 5.12 2.62 0.45
C PRO A 54 4.22 3.35 -0.55
N SER A 55 2.90 3.28 -0.40
CA SER A 55 1.98 4.05 -1.25
C SER A 55 2.18 5.56 -1.09
N PHE A 56 2.36 6.04 0.14
CA PHE A 56 2.69 7.46 0.40
C PHE A 56 4.09 7.83 -0.10
N LEU A 57 5.08 6.94 0.03
CA LEU A 57 6.43 7.14 -0.50
C LEU A 57 6.39 7.30 -2.03
N ILE A 58 5.73 6.37 -2.73
CA ILE A 58 5.56 6.42 -4.19
C ILE A 58 4.79 7.69 -4.60
N GLY A 59 3.71 8.03 -3.90
CA GLY A 59 2.97 9.27 -4.13
C GLY A 59 3.85 10.51 -3.97
N GLY A 60 4.69 10.56 -2.93
CA GLY A 60 5.67 11.62 -2.71
C GLY A 60 6.69 11.73 -3.86
N LEU A 61 7.23 10.61 -4.32
CA LEU A 61 8.17 10.56 -5.46
C LEU A 61 7.51 11.01 -6.77
N LEU A 62 6.26 10.60 -7.02
CA LEU A 62 5.48 11.04 -8.19
C LEU A 62 5.23 12.55 -8.14
N LEU A 63 4.95 13.12 -6.97
CA LEU A 63 4.82 14.57 -6.79
C LEU A 63 6.15 15.29 -7.08
N ILE A 64 7.29 14.73 -6.68
CA ILE A 64 8.61 15.27 -7.03
C ILE A 64 8.79 15.29 -8.55
N ALA A 65 8.56 14.16 -9.22
CA ALA A 65 8.67 14.04 -10.68
C ALA A 65 7.72 15.00 -11.42
N PHE A 66 6.46 15.07 -10.98
CA PHE A 66 5.46 15.96 -11.55
C PHE A 66 5.82 17.44 -11.35
N GLY A 67 6.28 17.82 -10.15
CA GLY A 67 6.75 19.18 -9.87
C GLY A 67 7.94 19.58 -10.75
N MET A 68 8.91 18.67 -10.93
CA MET A 68 10.06 18.90 -11.81
C MET A 68 9.66 19.01 -13.28
N TRP A 69 8.80 18.12 -13.77
CA TRP A 69 8.32 18.14 -15.15
C TRP A 69 7.53 19.40 -15.47
N ARG A 70 6.64 19.82 -14.56
CA ARG A 70 5.85 21.06 -14.68
C ARG A 70 6.76 22.28 -14.71
N GLU A 71 7.73 22.36 -13.80
CA GLU A 71 8.69 23.47 -13.74
C GLU A 71 9.61 23.49 -14.97
N HIS A 72 10.00 22.33 -15.49
CA HIS A 72 10.76 22.21 -16.73
C HIS A 72 9.97 22.69 -17.95
N LYS A 73 8.71 22.23 -18.11
CA LYS A 73 7.83 22.64 -19.22
C LYS A 73 7.52 24.13 -19.18
N ARG A 74 7.40 24.69 -17.97
CA ARG A 74 7.19 26.12 -17.72
C ARG A 74 8.40 26.97 -18.14
N ARG A 75 9.61 26.50 -17.85
CA ARG A 75 10.87 27.16 -18.26
C ARG A 75 11.07 27.14 -19.76
N LEU A 76 10.75 26.02 -20.43
CA LEU A 76 10.79 25.93 -21.90
C LEU A 76 9.82 26.91 -22.58
N ARG A 77 8.74 27.32 -21.90
CA ARG A 77 7.79 28.33 -22.39
C ARG A 77 8.25 29.78 -22.17
N GLY A 78 9.44 30.01 -21.64
CA GLY A 78 9.99 31.35 -21.42
C GLY A 78 9.32 32.14 -20.29
N GLU A 79 8.56 31.48 -19.42
CA GLU A 79 7.92 32.16 -18.29
C GLU A 79 8.98 32.65 -17.28
N LYS A 80 8.95 33.94 -16.91
CA LYS A 80 9.90 34.58 -15.98
C LYS A 80 10.05 33.77 -14.68
N GLU A 81 11.29 33.67 -14.17
CA GLU A 81 11.57 33.07 -12.85
C GLU A 81 10.66 33.70 -11.78
N ARG A 82 9.62 32.97 -11.35
CA ARG A 82 8.94 33.31 -10.09
C ARG A 82 9.86 32.93 -8.93
N LYS A 83 10.76 33.83 -8.56
CA LYS A 83 11.34 33.83 -7.21
C LYS A 83 10.26 34.26 -6.22
N LYS A 84 9.75 33.30 -5.46
CA LYS A 84 9.51 33.34 -4.00
C LYS A 84 8.68 32.11 -3.62
N PHE A 85 9.15 31.36 -2.63
CA PHE A 85 8.29 30.42 -1.93
C PHE A 85 7.05 31.15 -1.42
N PRO A 86 5.88 30.50 -1.37
CA PRO A 86 4.71 31.09 -0.72
C PRO A 86 5.08 31.44 0.73
N THR A 87 4.91 32.69 1.12
CA THR A 87 5.06 33.13 2.51
C THR A 87 3.79 32.74 3.24
N ILE A 88 3.86 31.70 4.07
CA ILE A 88 2.77 31.31 4.96
C ILE A 88 2.86 32.21 6.19
N ASP A 89 1.96 33.20 6.25
CA ASP A 89 1.76 34.02 7.43
C ASP A 89 0.56 33.49 8.22
N LEU A 90 0.80 32.84 9.36
CA LEU A 90 -0.26 32.27 10.19
C LEU A 90 -1.09 33.34 10.92
N ASN A 91 -0.66 34.61 10.89
CA ASN A 91 -1.45 35.73 11.39
C ASN A 91 -2.49 36.23 10.37
N ASP A 92 -2.36 35.86 9.09
CA ASP A 92 -3.41 36.11 8.10
C ASP A 92 -4.51 35.04 8.23
N PRO A 93 -5.77 35.42 8.51
CA PRO A 93 -6.88 34.47 8.68
C PRO A 93 -7.13 33.60 7.45
N ARG A 94 -6.79 34.06 6.23
CA ARG A 94 -6.94 33.28 5.00
C ARG A 94 -5.91 32.16 4.91
N HIS A 95 -4.67 32.47 5.27
CA HIS A 95 -3.60 31.47 5.34
C HIS A 95 -3.86 30.47 6.46
N LEU A 96 -4.28 30.95 7.63
CA LEU A 96 -4.66 30.08 8.75
C LEU A 96 -5.80 29.14 8.37
N ALA A 97 -6.85 29.64 7.70
CA ALA A 97 -7.95 28.81 7.21
C ALA A 97 -7.48 27.78 6.16
N ALA A 98 -6.66 28.18 5.19
CA ALA A 98 -6.13 27.29 4.18
C ALA A 98 -5.24 26.19 4.77
N VAL A 99 -4.35 26.53 5.70
CA VAL A 99 -3.51 25.57 6.43
C VAL A 99 -4.36 24.65 7.30
N SER A 100 -5.38 25.19 7.99
CA SER A 100 -6.27 24.39 8.83
C SER A 100 -7.07 23.38 8.02
N VAL A 101 -7.69 23.81 6.91
CA VAL A 101 -8.44 22.92 6.01
C VAL A 101 -7.52 21.88 5.39
N PHE A 102 -6.34 22.28 4.92
CA PHE A 102 -5.37 21.34 4.36
C PHE A 102 -4.92 20.31 5.39
N THR A 103 -4.61 20.74 6.62
CA THR A 103 -4.16 19.86 7.70
C THR A 103 -5.27 18.90 8.12
N VAL A 104 -6.46 19.41 8.43
CA VAL A 104 -7.61 18.59 8.81
C VAL A 104 -8.00 17.63 7.69
N GLY A 105 -8.07 18.11 6.44
CA GLY A 105 -8.35 17.28 5.28
C GLY A 105 -7.32 16.17 5.09
N THR A 106 -6.04 16.48 5.29
CA THR A 106 -4.95 15.48 5.22
C THR A 106 -5.09 14.46 6.34
N VAL A 107 -5.31 14.88 7.58
CA VAL A 107 -5.49 13.97 8.73
C VAL A 107 -6.68 13.05 8.50
N LEU A 108 -7.83 13.59 8.09
CA LEU A 108 -9.02 12.80 7.79
C LEU A 108 -8.74 11.79 6.66
N LEU A 109 -8.10 12.24 5.57
CA LEU A 109 -7.73 11.35 4.47
C LEU A 109 -6.81 10.22 4.95
N LEU A 110 -5.82 10.52 5.78
CA LEU A 110 -4.92 9.50 6.35
C LEU A 110 -5.68 8.49 7.21
N VAL A 111 -6.57 8.97 8.10
CA VAL A 111 -7.39 8.11 8.97
C VAL A 111 -8.31 7.21 8.15
N PHE A 112 -9.05 7.77 7.19
CA PHE A 112 -9.96 7.00 6.34
C PHE A 112 -9.20 6.03 5.43
N SER A 113 -8.03 6.41 4.91
CA SER A 113 -7.19 5.53 4.09
C SER A 113 -6.63 4.37 4.91
N ALA A 114 -6.17 4.62 6.13
CA ALA A 114 -5.69 3.57 7.03
C ALA A 114 -6.82 2.61 7.41
N PHE A 115 -7.99 3.14 7.78
CA PHE A 115 -9.17 2.33 8.11
C PHE A 115 -9.67 1.52 6.90
N GLY A 116 -9.77 2.14 5.73
CA GLY A 116 -10.17 1.48 4.49
C GLY A 116 -9.19 0.37 4.09
N SER A 117 -7.88 0.62 4.21
CA SER A 117 -6.84 -0.39 3.94
C SER A 117 -6.93 -1.57 4.90
N PHE A 118 -7.21 -1.31 6.19
CA PHE A 118 -7.42 -2.35 7.19
C PHE A 118 -8.64 -3.22 6.86
N LYS A 119 -9.76 -2.60 6.49
CA LYS A 119 -10.96 -3.35 6.09
C LYS A 119 -10.78 -4.12 4.79
N ALA A 120 -10.09 -3.55 3.82
CA ALA A 120 -9.74 -4.26 2.59
C ALA A 120 -8.86 -5.48 2.89
N TYR A 121 -7.87 -5.35 3.78
CA TYR A 121 -7.06 -6.47 4.24
C TYR A 121 -7.91 -7.58 4.86
N GLU A 122 -8.71 -7.26 5.89
CA GLU A 122 -9.54 -8.26 6.59
C GLU A 122 -10.49 -8.97 5.63
N TYR A 123 -11.09 -8.21 4.70
CA TYR A 123 -11.98 -8.77 3.71
C TYR A 123 -11.24 -9.71 2.75
N THR A 124 -10.12 -9.28 2.17
CA THR A 124 -9.36 -10.10 1.21
C THR A 124 -8.65 -11.31 1.82
N ASP A 125 -8.65 -11.42 3.15
CA ASP A 125 -8.14 -12.56 3.91
C ASP A 125 -9.28 -13.41 4.51
N SER A 126 -10.54 -13.11 4.18
CA SER A 126 -11.71 -13.85 4.66
C SER A 126 -12.04 -15.06 3.76
N ASP A 127 -12.64 -16.08 4.36
CA ASP A 127 -13.15 -17.26 3.64
C ASP A 127 -14.22 -16.87 2.60
N GLU A 128 -15.03 -15.85 2.94
CA GLU A 128 -16.02 -15.30 2.02
C GLU A 128 -15.35 -14.79 0.75
N PHE A 129 -14.30 -13.97 0.88
CA PHE A 129 -13.57 -13.47 -0.28
C PHE A 129 -12.95 -14.61 -1.11
N CYS A 130 -12.26 -15.53 -0.45
CA CYS A 130 -11.59 -16.65 -1.11
C CYS A 130 -12.57 -17.59 -1.83
N GLY A 131 -13.73 -17.87 -1.24
CA GLY A 131 -14.68 -18.86 -1.74
C GLY A 131 -15.75 -18.32 -2.69
N THR A 132 -16.15 -17.05 -2.53
CA THR A 132 -17.37 -16.52 -3.18
C THR A 132 -17.11 -15.50 -4.27
N VAL A 133 -16.01 -14.75 -4.22
CA VAL A 133 -15.76 -13.68 -5.21
C VAL A 133 -15.48 -14.25 -6.59
N CYS A 134 -14.66 -15.30 -6.67
CA CYS A 134 -14.38 -16.02 -7.92
C CYS A 134 -15.18 -17.33 -7.98
N HIS A 135 -16.48 -17.27 -7.64
CA HIS A 135 -17.34 -18.43 -7.43
C HIS A 135 -17.18 -19.54 -8.50
N THR A 136 -17.23 -19.23 -9.79
CA THR A 136 -17.17 -20.25 -10.86
C THR A 136 -15.91 -21.13 -10.83
N VAL A 137 -14.77 -20.58 -10.43
CA VAL A 137 -13.50 -21.34 -10.37
C VAL A 137 -13.21 -21.86 -8.95
N MET A 138 -13.75 -21.21 -7.92
CA MET A 138 -13.52 -21.54 -6.52
C MET A 138 -14.60 -22.44 -5.90
N GLU A 139 -15.76 -22.60 -6.52
CA GLU A 139 -16.90 -23.37 -5.99
C GLU A 139 -16.53 -24.80 -5.55
N PRO A 140 -15.76 -25.59 -6.31
CA PRO A 140 -15.37 -26.93 -5.87
C PRO A 140 -14.53 -26.91 -4.60
N GLU A 141 -13.53 -26.03 -4.53
CA GLU A 141 -12.63 -25.91 -3.37
C GLU A 141 -13.36 -25.34 -2.15
N TYR A 142 -14.24 -24.35 -2.35
CA TYR A 142 -15.01 -23.77 -1.26
C TYR A 142 -16.04 -24.77 -0.69
N THR A 143 -16.66 -25.57 -1.55
CA THR A 143 -17.56 -26.64 -1.13
C THR A 143 -16.81 -27.72 -0.36
N ALA A 144 -15.63 -28.13 -0.85
CA ALA A 144 -14.77 -29.09 -0.14
C ALA A 144 -14.34 -28.55 1.23
N TYR A 145 -13.95 -27.28 1.31
CA TYR A 145 -13.61 -26.59 2.57
C TYR A 145 -14.77 -26.66 3.58
N GLN A 146 -15.98 -26.28 3.16
CA GLN A 146 -17.18 -26.27 4.01
C GLN A 146 -17.55 -27.65 4.57
N HIS A 147 -17.28 -28.72 3.82
CA HIS A 147 -17.56 -30.10 4.24
C HIS A 147 -16.34 -30.78 4.90
N SER A 148 -15.24 -30.06 5.10
CA SER A 148 -14.02 -30.60 5.72
C SER A 148 -14.00 -30.37 7.23
N PRO A 149 -13.17 -31.15 7.98
CA PRO A 149 -12.86 -30.86 9.37
C PRO A 149 -12.22 -29.47 9.59
N HIS A 150 -11.71 -28.83 8.53
CA HIS A 150 -11.06 -27.53 8.57
C HIS A 150 -12.00 -26.37 8.26
N SER A 151 -13.32 -26.59 8.10
CA SER A 151 -14.32 -25.53 7.81
C SER A 151 -14.39 -24.38 8.83
N LYS A 152 -13.71 -24.52 9.97
CA LYS A 152 -13.59 -23.51 11.03
C LYS A 152 -12.21 -22.85 11.08
N VAL A 153 -11.31 -23.22 10.19
CA VAL A 153 -9.93 -22.73 10.09
C VAL A 153 -9.85 -21.90 8.82
N GLY A 154 -9.75 -20.58 8.96
CA GLY A 154 -9.83 -19.69 7.80
C GLY A 154 -8.79 -20.02 6.73
N CYS A 155 -9.16 -19.89 5.45
CA CYS A 155 -8.36 -20.31 4.29
C CYS A 155 -6.92 -19.79 4.36
N VAL A 156 -6.75 -18.55 4.81
CA VAL A 156 -5.46 -17.85 4.88
C VAL A 156 -4.49 -18.44 5.90
N LYS A 157 -4.99 -19.17 6.91
CA LYS A 157 -4.14 -19.85 7.90
C LYS A 157 -3.27 -20.92 7.24
N CYS A 158 -3.79 -21.58 6.21
CA CYS A 158 -3.04 -22.58 5.44
C CYS A 158 -2.46 -22.01 4.13
N HIS A 159 -3.18 -21.14 3.42
CA HIS A 159 -2.83 -20.74 2.05
C HIS A 159 -2.03 -19.44 1.91
N ILE A 160 -2.05 -18.56 2.92
CA ILE A 160 -1.21 -17.34 2.94
C ILE A 160 -0.09 -17.56 3.94
N GLY A 161 -0.44 -17.90 5.17
CA GLY A 161 0.50 -18.04 6.27
C GLY A 161 0.86 -16.71 6.93
N GLU A 162 1.51 -16.79 8.10
CA GLU A 162 1.82 -15.61 8.91
C GLU A 162 3.08 -14.88 8.43
N GLY A 163 3.14 -13.57 8.70
CA GLY A 163 4.29 -12.72 8.40
C GLY A 163 4.19 -11.93 7.08
N ALA A 164 4.98 -10.86 6.99
CA ALA A 164 4.90 -9.91 5.88
C ALA A 164 5.38 -10.48 4.53
N ASP A 165 6.39 -11.35 4.52
CA ASP A 165 6.92 -11.96 3.29
C ASP A 165 5.84 -12.81 2.59
N TRP A 166 5.18 -13.68 3.38
CA TRP A 166 4.09 -14.51 2.90
C TRP A 166 2.87 -13.71 2.46
N PHE A 167 2.53 -12.64 3.20
CA PHE A 167 1.50 -11.71 2.79
C PHE A 167 1.78 -11.11 1.40
N VAL A 168 2.98 -10.57 1.16
CA VAL A 168 3.33 -9.96 -0.13
C VAL A 168 3.31 -11.00 -1.26
N ARG A 169 3.90 -12.18 -1.05
CA ARG A 169 3.88 -13.27 -2.03
C ARG A 169 2.46 -13.68 -2.39
N ALA A 170 1.60 -13.86 -1.40
CA ALA A 170 0.21 -14.23 -1.61
C ALA A 170 -0.55 -13.17 -2.40
N LYS A 171 -0.38 -11.88 -2.11
CA LYS A 171 -1.06 -10.81 -2.86
C LYS A 171 -0.56 -10.66 -4.30
N ILE A 172 0.75 -10.83 -4.54
CA ILE A 172 1.30 -10.85 -5.90
C ILE A 172 0.74 -12.05 -6.67
N SER A 173 0.78 -13.26 -6.10
CA SER A 173 0.20 -14.46 -6.72
C SER A 173 -1.30 -14.30 -6.97
N GLY A 174 -2.05 -13.79 -5.97
CA GLY A 174 -3.48 -13.53 -6.08
C GLY A 174 -3.82 -12.52 -7.17
N SER A 175 -2.99 -11.49 -7.39
CA SER A 175 -3.18 -10.55 -8.50
C SER A 175 -3.09 -11.23 -9.87
N TYR A 176 -2.19 -12.20 -10.03
CA TYR A 176 -2.08 -13.01 -11.24
C TYR A 176 -3.27 -13.97 -11.39
N GLN A 177 -3.76 -14.55 -10.29
CA GLN A 177 -4.96 -15.38 -10.31
C GLN A 177 -6.20 -14.58 -10.73
N LEU A 178 -6.39 -13.38 -10.16
CA LEU A 178 -7.46 -12.47 -10.54
C LEU A 178 -7.38 -12.11 -12.03
N TYR A 179 -6.18 -11.75 -12.52
CA TYR A 179 -5.94 -11.54 -13.94
C TYR A 179 -6.32 -12.77 -14.78
N SER A 180 -5.88 -13.95 -14.37
CA SER A 180 -6.15 -15.21 -15.09
C SER A 180 -7.64 -15.50 -15.17
N VAL A 181 -8.40 -15.26 -14.10
CA VAL A 181 -9.86 -15.43 -14.09
C VAL A 181 -10.54 -14.37 -14.97
N MET A 182 -10.19 -13.09 -14.81
CA MET A 182 -10.79 -11.99 -15.58
C MET A 182 -10.62 -12.14 -17.09
N PHE A 183 -9.47 -12.68 -17.53
CA PHE A 183 -9.17 -12.85 -18.95
C PHE A 183 -9.34 -14.30 -19.44
N ASN A 184 -9.93 -15.19 -18.63
CA ASN A 184 -10.12 -16.62 -18.94
C ASN A 184 -8.83 -17.33 -19.38
N LYS A 185 -7.70 -17.00 -18.73
CA LYS A 185 -6.34 -17.52 -18.96
C LYS A 185 -5.95 -18.55 -17.90
N TYR A 186 -6.76 -19.58 -17.71
CA TYR A 186 -6.48 -20.68 -16.80
C TYR A 186 -6.75 -22.02 -17.48
N SER A 187 -6.03 -23.07 -17.07
CA SER A 187 -6.18 -24.42 -17.61
C SER A 187 -7.46 -25.08 -17.12
N ARG A 188 -8.01 -25.99 -17.92
CA ARG A 188 -9.14 -26.85 -17.55
C ARG A 188 -8.74 -28.30 -17.81
N PRO A 189 -8.68 -29.18 -16.78
CA PRO A 189 -8.94 -28.88 -15.36
C PRO A 189 -7.91 -27.94 -14.74
N ILE A 190 -8.31 -27.25 -13.65
CA ILE A 190 -7.40 -26.44 -12.85
C ILE A 190 -6.52 -27.40 -12.04
N PRO A 191 -5.19 -27.41 -12.22
CA PRO A 191 -4.32 -28.32 -11.47
C PRO A 191 -4.24 -27.88 -10.01
N THR A 192 -4.08 -28.84 -9.11
CA THR A 192 -3.74 -28.53 -7.72
C THR A 192 -2.37 -27.84 -7.69
N PRO A 193 -2.19 -26.75 -6.93
CA PRO A 193 -0.95 -26.00 -6.91
C PRO A 193 0.09 -26.68 -6.00
N ILE A 194 0.44 -27.93 -6.30
CA ILE A 194 1.32 -28.75 -5.45
C ILE A 194 2.75 -28.20 -5.37
N ALA A 195 3.18 -27.46 -6.40
CA ALA A 195 4.55 -26.96 -6.53
C ALA A 195 4.90 -25.79 -5.59
N ASN A 196 3.90 -25.06 -5.07
CA ASN A 196 4.12 -23.82 -4.30
C ASN A 196 3.35 -23.79 -2.96
N LEU A 197 2.89 -24.94 -2.47
CA LEU A 197 2.26 -25.00 -1.14
C LEU A 197 3.33 -24.72 -0.08
N ARG A 198 3.08 -23.67 0.72
CA ARG A 198 3.80 -23.45 1.98
C ARG A 198 3.62 -24.69 2.86
N PRO A 199 4.66 -25.16 3.57
CA PRO A 199 4.50 -26.07 4.69
C PRO A 199 3.61 -25.40 5.75
N ALA A 200 2.38 -25.90 5.94
CA ALA A 200 1.45 -25.40 6.94
C ALA A 200 1.54 -26.16 8.27
N GLN A 201 2.62 -26.93 8.50
CA GLN A 201 2.83 -27.71 9.72
C GLN A 201 2.72 -26.84 10.98
N GLU A 202 3.27 -25.62 10.95
CA GLU A 202 3.16 -24.65 12.05
C GLU A 202 1.70 -24.33 12.43
N THR A 203 0.76 -24.40 11.48
CA THR A 203 -0.67 -24.18 11.72
C THR A 203 -1.34 -25.44 12.29
N CYS A 204 -0.83 -26.63 11.94
CA CYS A 204 -1.34 -27.91 12.42
C CYS A 204 -0.82 -28.30 13.81
N GLU A 205 0.36 -27.79 14.19
CA GLU A 205 1.08 -28.13 15.43
C GLU A 205 0.82 -27.14 16.58
N GLN A 206 -0.01 -26.12 16.35
CA GLN A 206 -0.54 -25.20 17.39
C GLN A 206 -1.73 -25.82 18.12
#